data_AF-A0A821IJJ1-F1
#
_entry.id   AF-A0A821IJJ1-F1
#
_cell.length_a   1.000
_cell.length_b   1.000
_cell.length_c   1.000
_cell.angle_alpha   90.00
_cell.angle_beta   90.00
_cell.angle_gamma   90.00
#
_symmetry.space_group_name_H-M   'P 1'
#
loop_
_entity.id
_entity.type
_entity.pdbx_description
1 polymer ?
#
loop_
_entity_poly.entity_id
_entity_poly.type
_entity_poly.pdbx_seq_one_letter_code
_entity_poly.pdbx_strand_id
1 'polypeptide(L)'
;KYLHHNFICVLLNDLFGIQVRSGCSCAGPYVLDLLNINDETADIYAKFITANENNRLGEIPKIELMKPGFTRFNLSYFASDEEVDYILNAVEFIATDGWKFLSLYTYNPKTAVWRARSIASQDSLSQYHSLQMISFKNGTMEGNPEEQQIKLFNSDTPPLITNISSNDPIEEARLIANKIPKYVYEN
;
A
#
# COMPACT_ATOMS: atom_id res chain seq x y z
N LYS A 1 1.69 10.01 14.74
CA LYS A 1 1.98 10.05 13.29
C LYS A 1 1.10 8.99 12.62
N TYR A 2 0.49 9.25 11.47
CA TYR A 2 -0.43 8.33 10.79
C TYR A 2 0.24 7.65 9.59
N LEU A 3 -0.09 6.39 9.35
CA LEU A 3 0.31 5.64 8.16
C LEU A 3 -0.83 5.64 7.14
N HIS A 4 -0.48 5.63 5.85
CA HIS A 4 -1.48 5.58 4.79
C HIS A 4 -2.22 4.22 4.84
N HIS A 5 -3.55 4.23 4.69
CA HIS A 5 -4.40 3.04 4.79
C HIS A 5 -3.97 1.91 3.83
N ASN A 6 -3.71 2.23 2.56
CA ASN A 6 -3.16 1.26 1.60
C ASN A 6 -1.81 0.66 2.04
N PHE A 7 -0.96 1.41 2.74
CA PHE A 7 0.32 0.89 3.22
C PHE A 7 0.10 -0.14 4.35
N ILE A 8 -0.79 0.17 5.29
CA ILE A 8 -1.19 -0.76 6.36
C ILE A 8 -1.74 -2.06 5.76
N CYS A 9 -2.57 -1.95 4.72
CA CYS A 9 -3.15 -3.10 4.03
C CYS A 9 -2.08 -4.00 3.41
N VAL A 10 -1.08 -3.40 2.76
CA VAL A 10 0.03 -4.13 2.14
C VAL A 10 0.90 -4.79 3.21
N LEU A 11 1.19 -4.11 4.32
CA LEU A 11 1.97 -4.72 5.41
C LEU A 11 1.26 -5.92 6.06
N LEU A 12 -0.05 -5.82 6.32
CA LEU A 12 -0.84 -6.93 6.87
C LEU A 12 -0.83 -8.15 5.95
N ASN A 13 -0.92 -7.91 4.65
CA ASN A 13 -0.88 -8.96 3.66
C ASN A 13 0.51 -9.58 3.52
N ASP A 14 1.55 -8.77 3.38
CA ASP A 14 2.89 -9.24 3.03
C ASP A 14 3.62 -9.89 4.22
N LEU A 15 3.43 -9.38 5.45
CA LEU A 15 4.12 -9.90 6.64
C LEU A 15 3.34 -11.04 7.31
N PHE A 16 2.00 -10.95 7.35
CA PHE A 16 1.18 -11.83 8.17
C PHE A 16 0.21 -12.68 7.36
N GLY A 17 0.10 -12.47 6.04
CA GLY A 17 -0.86 -13.17 5.19
C GLY A 17 -2.32 -12.79 5.44
N ILE A 18 -2.56 -11.71 6.19
CA ILE A 18 -3.91 -11.31 6.59
C ILE A 18 -4.54 -10.48 5.47
N GLN A 19 -5.61 -11.00 4.88
CA GLN A 19 -6.35 -10.31 3.84
C GLN A 19 -7.21 -9.20 4.42
N VAL A 20 -6.82 -7.96 4.13
CA VAL A 20 -7.58 -6.77 4.53
C VAL A 20 -7.90 -5.92 3.31
N ARG A 21 -8.82 -4.98 3.47
CA ARG A 21 -9.14 -4.02 2.41
C ARG A 21 -8.95 -2.61 2.92
N SER A 22 -8.14 -1.86 2.18
CA SER A 22 -8.10 -0.42 2.27
C SER A 22 -9.09 0.19 1.29
N GLY A 23 -9.66 1.33 1.65
CA GLY A 23 -10.53 2.05 0.75
C GLY A 23 -10.99 3.38 1.31
N CYS A 24 -11.26 4.31 0.41
CA CYS A 24 -12.23 5.35 0.68
C CYS A 24 -13.60 4.68 0.69
N SER A 25 -14.40 4.91 1.73
CA SER A 25 -15.79 4.46 1.68
C SER A 25 -16.46 5.11 0.45
N CYS A 26 -17.29 4.35 -0.28
CA CYS A 26 -18.06 4.89 -1.40
C CYS A 26 -19.02 6.04 -0.96
N ALA A 27 -19.17 6.23 0.35
CA ALA A 27 -19.71 7.43 0.99
C ALA A 27 -18.57 8.35 1.42
N GLY A 28 -18.12 9.22 0.52
CA GLY A 28 -17.12 10.26 0.80
C GLY A 28 -17.39 11.09 2.07
N PRO A 29 -18.63 11.58 2.30
CA PRO A 29 -18.97 12.37 3.49
C PRO A 29 -18.72 11.62 4.81
N TYR A 30 -19.04 10.33 4.85
CA TYR A 30 -18.83 9.51 6.05
C TYR A 30 -17.35 9.39 6.42
N VAL A 31 -16.46 9.35 5.43
CA VAL A 31 -15.01 9.33 5.67
C VAL A 31 -14.54 10.66 6.25
N LEU A 32 -15.09 11.78 5.77
CA LEU A 32 -14.78 13.11 6.29
C LEU A 32 -15.21 13.23 7.76
N ASP A 33 -16.45 12.81 8.05
CA ASP A 33 -16.99 12.81 9.42
C ASP A 33 -16.17 11.90 10.35
N LEU A 34 -15.89 10.67 9.93
CA LEU A 34 -15.17 9.68 10.73
C LEU A 34 -13.72 10.12 11.03
N LEU A 35 -13.07 10.76 10.07
CA LEU A 35 -11.71 11.29 10.22
C LEU A 35 -11.70 12.71 10.79
N ASN A 36 -12.88 13.25 11.13
CA ASN A 36 -13.08 14.57 11.70
C ASN A 36 -12.42 15.69 10.86
N ILE A 37 -12.50 15.53 9.53
CA ILE A 37 -11.96 16.46 8.52
C ILE A 37 -12.96 17.60 8.33
N ASN A 38 -12.50 18.84 8.49
CA ASN A 38 -13.33 20.01 8.24
C ASN A 38 -13.54 20.26 6.72
N ASP A 39 -14.56 21.06 6.39
CA ASP A 39 -14.90 21.37 4.99
C ASP A 39 -13.73 22.03 4.24
N GLU A 40 -12.96 22.89 4.90
CA GLU A 40 -11.78 23.55 4.30
C GLU A 40 -10.71 22.53 3.87
N THR A 41 -10.42 21.53 4.71
CA THR A 41 -9.44 20.49 4.41
C THR A 41 -10.02 19.50 3.39
N ALA A 42 -11.32 19.23 3.44
CA ALA A 42 -12.01 18.42 2.44
C ALA A 42 -11.89 19.04 1.04
N ASP A 43 -12.05 20.36 0.92
CA ASP A 43 -11.86 21.10 -0.33
C ASP A 43 -10.42 21.00 -0.86
N ILE A 44 -9.43 21.02 0.04
CA ILE A 44 -8.02 20.82 -0.32
C ILE A 44 -7.83 19.40 -0.88
N TYR A 45 -8.33 18.37 -0.19
CA TYR A 45 -8.26 16.99 -0.69
C TYR A 45 -8.99 16.82 -2.02
N ALA A 46 -10.16 17.44 -2.19
CA ALA A 46 -10.95 17.39 -3.41
C ALA A 46 -10.17 17.97 -4.62
N LYS A 47 -9.38 19.03 -4.42
CA LYS A 47 -8.52 19.59 -5.49
C LYS A 47 -7.48 18.59 -5.98
N PHE A 48 -6.85 17.81 -5.08
CA PHE A 48 -5.87 16.79 -5.45
C PHE A 48 -6.49 15.55 -6.11
N ILE A 49 -7.75 15.23 -5.78
CA ILE A 49 -8.47 14.06 -6.29
C ILE A 49 -9.16 14.35 -7.63
N THR A 50 -9.78 15.53 -7.78
CA THR A 50 -10.57 15.92 -8.96
C THR A 50 -9.74 16.52 -10.08
N ALA A 51 -8.44 16.76 -9.84
CA ALA A 51 -7.53 17.24 -10.87
C ALA A 51 -7.56 16.35 -12.13
N ASN A 52 -7.54 16.99 -13.30
CA ASN A 52 -7.67 16.31 -14.59
C ASN A 52 -6.56 15.28 -14.83
N GLU A 53 -6.94 14.12 -15.33
CA GLU A 53 -6.04 13.10 -15.88
C GLU A 53 -5.37 13.56 -17.18
N ASN A 54 -5.99 14.50 -17.90
CA ASN A 54 -5.50 15.10 -19.13
C ASN A 54 -4.80 16.43 -18.83
N ASN A 55 -3.51 16.37 -18.47
CA ASN A 55 -2.63 17.53 -18.26
C ASN A 55 -2.73 18.55 -19.40
N ARG A 56 -3.54 19.60 -19.23
CA ARG A 56 -3.31 20.87 -19.92
C ARG A 56 -2.34 21.68 -19.08
N LEU A 57 -1.36 22.28 -19.75
CA LEU A 57 -0.23 23.03 -19.19
C LEU A 57 -0.64 23.86 -17.95
N GLY A 58 -0.12 23.51 -16.76
CA GLY A 58 -0.23 24.31 -15.54
C GLY A 58 -1.12 23.75 -14.42
N GLU A 59 -1.83 22.64 -14.63
CA GLU A 59 -2.68 22.02 -13.59
C GLU A 59 -1.92 21.03 -12.70
N ILE A 60 -2.33 20.92 -11.42
CA ILE A 60 -1.80 19.97 -10.43
C ILE A 60 -2.14 18.55 -10.93
N PRO A 61 -1.19 17.60 -10.98
CA PRO A 61 -1.51 16.23 -11.38
C PRO A 61 -2.43 15.57 -10.34
N LYS A 62 -3.32 14.67 -10.79
CA LYS A 62 -4.14 13.85 -9.89
C LYS A 62 -3.26 12.98 -8.98
N ILE A 63 -3.46 13.11 -7.66
CA ILE A 63 -2.73 12.33 -6.63
C ILE A 63 -3.72 11.51 -5.82
N GLU A 64 -3.93 10.26 -6.21
CA GLU A 64 -4.80 9.32 -5.48
C GLU A 64 -4.26 9.02 -4.07
N LEU A 65 -2.95 9.17 -3.82
CA LEU A 65 -2.35 8.96 -2.49
C LEU A 65 -2.87 9.96 -1.44
N MET A 66 -3.35 11.13 -1.87
CA MET A 66 -3.91 12.13 -0.94
C MET A 66 -5.31 11.76 -0.48
N LYS A 67 -5.90 10.69 -1.02
CA LYS A 67 -7.28 10.31 -0.72
C LYS A 67 -7.40 9.78 0.71
N PRO A 68 -8.17 10.45 1.57
CA PRO A 68 -8.38 9.98 2.93
C PRO A 68 -9.16 8.66 2.92
N GLY A 69 -8.86 7.80 3.89
CA GLY A 69 -9.45 6.47 3.98
C GLY A 69 -8.97 5.71 5.20
N PHE A 70 -9.50 4.51 5.37
CA PHE A 70 -9.18 3.62 6.47
C PHE A 70 -9.00 2.19 5.97
N THR A 71 -8.32 1.39 6.78
CA THR A 71 -8.19 -0.06 6.56
C THR A 71 -9.24 -0.77 7.39
N ARG A 72 -9.96 -1.69 6.78
CA ARG A 72 -10.94 -2.55 7.46
C ARG A 72 -10.52 -4.00 7.34
N PHE A 73 -10.73 -4.74 8.44
CA PHE A 73 -10.61 -6.18 8.51
C PHE A 73 -11.88 -6.77 9.12
N ASN A 74 -12.07 -8.07 8.95
CA ASN A 74 -13.24 -8.79 9.47
C ASN A 74 -12.76 -9.96 10.31
N LEU A 75 -13.40 -10.16 11.47
CA LEU A 75 -13.20 -11.33 12.30
C LEU A 75 -14.37 -12.29 12.04
N SER A 76 -14.06 -13.48 11.52
CA SER A 76 -15.07 -14.50 11.29
C SER A 76 -15.63 -14.98 12.62
N TYR A 77 -16.94 -15.22 12.71
CA TYR A 77 -17.56 -15.80 13.91
C TYR A 77 -16.99 -17.20 14.24
N PHE A 78 -16.50 -17.91 13.22
CA PHE A 78 -15.91 -19.23 13.38
C PHE A 78 -14.40 -19.20 13.64
N ALA A 79 -13.80 -18.02 13.71
CA ALA A 79 -12.38 -17.91 14.03
C ALA A 79 -12.16 -18.37 15.47
N SER A 80 -11.08 -19.11 15.71
CA SER A 80 -10.70 -19.48 17.07
C SER A 80 -10.11 -18.28 17.82
N ASP A 81 -10.08 -18.34 19.15
CA ASP A 81 -9.47 -17.29 19.96
C ASP A 81 -8.00 -17.09 19.58
N GLU A 82 -7.27 -18.16 19.23
CA GLU A 82 -5.88 -18.05 18.77
C GLU A 82 -5.74 -17.30 17.43
N GLU A 83 -6.67 -17.51 16.49
CA GLU A 83 -6.68 -16.78 15.20
C GLU A 83 -7.01 -15.29 15.42
N VAL A 84 -7.94 -14.99 16.32
CA VAL A 84 -8.28 -13.61 16.68
C VAL A 84 -7.09 -12.92 17.34
N ASP A 85 -6.45 -13.57 18.31
CA ASP A 85 -5.26 -13.05 18.98
C ASP A 85 -4.11 -12.81 18.00
N TYR A 86 -3.91 -13.72 17.03
CA TYR A 86 -2.93 -13.52 15.97
C TYR A 86 -3.20 -12.25 15.15
N ILE A 87 -4.45 -12.03 14.73
CA ILE A 87 -4.84 -10.83 13.98
C ILE A 87 -4.63 -9.57 14.82
N LEU A 88 -5.02 -9.59 16.09
CA LEU A 88 -4.85 -8.45 17.00
C LEU A 88 -3.38 -8.10 17.23
N ASN A 89 -2.53 -9.12 17.46
CA ASN A 89 -1.10 -8.94 17.63
C ASN A 89 -0.43 -8.39 16.35
N ALA A 90 -0.86 -8.83 15.17
CA ALA A 90 -0.39 -8.30 13.89
C ALA A 90 -0.76 -6.81 13.71
N VAL A 91 -1.98 -6.43 14.10
CA VAL A 91 -2.42 -5.02 14.08
C VAL A 91 -1.63 -4.17 15.08
N GLU A 92 -1.42 -4.67 16.30
CA GLU A 92 -0.59 -4.01 17.32
C GLU A 92 0.85 -3.79 16.83
N PHE A 93 1.44 -4.81 16.20
CA PHE A 93 2.77 -4.70 15.61
C PHE A 93 2.85 -3.58 14.55
N ILE A 94 1.87 -3.49 13.65
CA ILE A 94 1.89 -2.44 12.62
C ILE A 94 1.66 -1.05 13.23
N ALA A 95 0.81 -0.94 14.25
CA ALA A 95 0.58 0.31 14.95
C ALA A 95 1.84 0.83 15.66
N THR A 96 2.67 -0.07 16.18
CA THR A 96 3.90 0.28 16.93
C THR A 96 5.11 0.45 16.02
N ASP A 97 5.34 -0.51 15.12
CA ASP A 97 6.58 -0.67 14.36
C ASP A 97 6.41 -0.63 12.83
N GLY A 98 5.18 -0.59 12.32
CA GLY A 98 4.90 -0.62 10.87
C GLY A 98 5.57 0.51 10.08
N TRP A 99 5.79 1.67 10.70
CA TRP A 99 6.48 2.81 10.06
C TRP A 99 7.94 2.50 9.69
N LYS A 100 8.61 1.57 10.39
CA LYS A 100 9.99 1.20 10.10
C LYS A 100 10.13 0.57 8.72
N PHE A 101 9.07 -0.08 8.24
CA PHE A 101 9.05 -0.76 6.94
C PHE A 101 8.95 0.20 5.76
N LEU A 102 8.68 1.49 5.97
CA LEU A 102 8.51 2.46 4.88
C LEU A 102 9.69 2.46 3.88
N SER A 103 10.93 2.28 4.34
CA SER A 103 12.11 2.26 3.45
C SER A 103 12.16 1.05 2.51
N LEU A 104 11.51 -0.06 2.90
CA LEU A 104 11.45 -1.30 2.13
C LEU A 104 10.37 -1.24 1.05
N TYR A 105 9.49 -0.24 1.08
CA TYR A 105 8.38 -0.10 0.16
C TYR A 105 8.54 1.12 -0.76
N THR A 106 7.88 1.05 -1.91
CA THR A 106 7.73 2.13 -2.86
C THR A 106 6.23 2.37 -3.08
N TYR A 107 5.85 3.59 -3.44
CA TYR A 107 4.45 3.93 -3.73
C TYR A 107 4.33 4.65 -5.07
N ASN A 108 3.21 4.46 -5.75
CA ASN A 108 2.86 5.24 -6.93
C ASN A 108 1.84 6.33 -6.55
N PRO A 109 2.19 7.63 -6.64
CA PRO A 109 1.29 8.72 -6.23
C PRO A 109 0.00 8.79 -7.07
N LYS A 110 0.03 8.34 -8.32
CA LYS A 110 -1.13 8.38 -9.23
C LYS A 110 -2.16 7.28 -8.93
N THR A 111 -1.72 6.12 -8.46
CA THR A 111 -2.61 4.97 -8.21
C THR A 111 -2.78 4.65 -6.72
N ALA A 112 -2.02 5.30 -5.84
CA ALA A 112 -1.92 5.02 -4.41
C ALA A 112 -1.52 3.57 -4.07
N VAL A 113 -0.95 2.84 -5.04
CA VAL A 113 -0.51 1.45 -4.84
C VAL A 113 0.87 1.45 -4.19
N TRP A 114 1.01 0.64 -3.14
CA TRP A 114 2.27 0.37 -2.45
C TRP A 114 2.81 -0.98 -2.90
N ARG A 115 4.13 -1.09 -3.04
CA ARG A 115 4.82 -2.34 -3.40
C ARG A 115 6.12 -2.46 -2.62
N ALA A 116 6.42 -3.67 -2.17
CA ALA A 116 7.76 -3.96 -1.69
C ALA A 116 8.77 -3.66 -2.79
N ARG A 117 9.89 -3.03 -2.44
CA ARG A 117 11.01 -2.81 -3.35
C ARG A 117 11.58 -4.19 -3.69
N SER A 118 11.27 -4.72 -4.87
CA SER A 118 11.80 -6.03 -5.25
C SER A 118 13.32 -5.94 -5.39
N ILE A 119 14.01 -7.00 -4.95
CA ILE A 119 15.42 -7.24 -5.23
C ILE A 119 15.57 -8.17 -6.46
N ALA A 120 14.48 -8.80 -6.91
CA ALA A 120 14.47 -9.69 -8.06
C ALA A 120 13.96 -8.97 -9.32
N SER A 121 14.90 -8.84 -10.27
CA SER A 121 14.79 -8.63 -11.72
C SER A 121 13.60 -7.85 -12.27
N GLN A 122 13.95 -6.86 -13.08
CA GLN A 122 13.09 -6.05 -13.96
C GLN A 122 12.23 -6.89 -14.95
N ASP A 123 12.30 -8.23 -14.93
CA ASP A 123 11.71 -9.13 -15.92
C ASP A 123 10.28 -9.61 -15.61
N SER A 124 9.83 -9.60 -14.35
CA SER A 124 8.44 -9.99 -14.02
C SER A 124 7.43 -8.85 -14.17
N LEU A 125 7.90 -7.64 -14.52
CA LEU A 125 7.09 -6.43 -14.71
C LEU A 125 6.20 -6.47 -15.97
N SER A 126 6.34 -7.50 -16.80
CA SER A 126 5.62 -7.70 -18.07
C SER A 126 4.29 -8.45 -17.95
N GLN A 127 3.92 -8.97 -16.77
CA GLN A 127 2.76 -9.86 -16.61
C GLN A 127 1.48 -9.21 -16.03
N TYR A 128 1.35 -7.89 -16.06
CA TYR A 128 0.07 -7.26 -15.74
C TYR A 128 -0.90 -7.39 -16.92
N HIS A 129 -1.78 -8.38 -16.87
CA HIS A 129 -2.93 -8.45 -17.76
C HIS A 129 -4.04 -7.56 -17.17
N SER A 130 -4.18 -6.35 -17.69
CA SER A 130 -5.35 -5.51 -17.38
C SER A 130 -6.58 -6.11 -18.04
N LEU A 131 -7.77 -5.95 -17.45
CA LEU A 131 -9.03 -6.27 -18.14
C LEU A 131 -9.19 -5.48 -19.45
N GLN A 132 -8.49 -4.34 -19.59
CA GLN A 132 -8.40 -3.57 -20.82
C GLN A 132 -7.61 -4.27 -21.94
N MET A 133 -6.85 -5.32 -21.62
CA MET A 133 -6.10 -6.15 -22.57
C MET A 133 -6.90 -7.36 -23.08
N ILE A 134 -8.18 -7.49 -22.67
CA ILE A 134 -9.06 -8.54 -23.17
C ILE A 134 -9.62 -8.09 -24.52
N SER A 135 -9.27 -8.82 -25.59
CA SER A 135 -9.90 -8.63 -26.90
C SER A 135 -11.18 -9.47 -26.98
N PHE A 136 -12.34 -8.82 -26.92
CA PHE A 136 -13.64 -9.48 -27.06
C PHE A 136 -13.88 -10.09 -28.44
N LYS A 137 -13.06 -9.76 -29.45
CA LYS A 137 -13.15 -10.34 -30.79
C LYS A 137 -12.63 -11.77 -30.86
N ASN A 138 -11.56 -12.08 -30.11
CA ASN A 138 -10.89 -13.38 -30.16
C ASN A 138 -11.05 -14.18 -28.86
N GLY A 139 -11.58 -13.58 -27.78
CA GLY A 139 -11.72 -14.24 -26.48
C GLY A 139 -10.38 -14.54 -25.79
N THR A 140 -9.28 -13.98 -26.32
CA THR A 140 -7.91 -14.17 -25.84
C THR A 140 -7.44 -12.92 -25.09
N MET A 141 -6.65 -13.14 -24.04
CA MET A 141 -5.85 -12.08 -23.43
C MET A 141 -4.57 -11.91 -24.23
N GLU A 142 -4.54 -10.95 -25.14
CA GLU A 142 -3.37 -10.57 -25.91
C GLU A 142 -2.87 -9.23 -25.35
N GLY A 143 -1.96 -9.28 -24.38
CA GLY A 143 -1.34 -8.08 -23.82
C GLY A 143 -0.42 -7.44 -24.86
N ASN A 144 -0.67 -6.20 -25.25
CA ASN A 144 0.26 -5.43 -26.09
C ASN A 144 1.36 -4.82 -25.19
N PRO A 145 2.63 -5.21 -25.33
CA PRO A 145 3.72 -4.72 -24.49
C PRO A 145 4.23 -3.38 -25.01
N GLU A 146 3.36 -2.36 -25.09
CA GLU A 146 3.87 -0.99 -25.19
C GLU A 146 4.30 -0.51 -23.80
N GLU A 147 5.61 -0.65 -23.60
CA GLU A 147 6.41 -0.15 -22.49
C GLU A 147 5.92 1.20 -21.96
N GLN A 148 5.12 1.19 -20.90
CA GLN A 148 5.06 2.34 -20.00
C GLN A 148 6.39 2.38 -19.23
N GLN A 149 7.39 3.05 -19.82
CA GLN A 149 8.66 3.37 -19.18
C GLN A 149 8.41 4.07 -17.85
N ILE A 150 8.37 3.30 -16.77
CA ILE A 150 8.58 3.81 -15.43
C ILE A 150 10.10 3.75 -15.22
N LYS A 151 10.80 4.84 -15.56
CA LYS A 151 12.16 5.08 -15.05
C LYS A 151 12.05 5.29 -13.54
N LEU A 152 12.04 4.21 -12.76
CA LEU A 152 12.21 4.30 -11.33
C LEU A 152 13.71 4.42 -11.04
N PHE A 153 14.06 5.52 -10.39
CA PHE A 153 15.41 5.91 -9.99
C PHE A 153 16.14 4.78 -9.25
N ASN A 154 17.31 4.41 -9.75
CA ASN A 154 18.30 3.64 -9.01
C ASN A 154 18.93 4.54 -7.94
N SER A 155 18.77 4.18 -6.66
CA SER A 155 19.88 4.10 -5.70
C SER A 155 19.37 3.49 -4.39
N ASP A 156 20.19 2.60 -3.84
CA ASP A 156 20.16 2.08 -2.47
C ASP A 156 19.05 1.07 -2.14
N THR A 157 19.33 -0.18 -2.50
CA THR A 157 18.61 -1.37 -2.01
C THR A 157 18.99 -1.66 -0.55
N PRO A 158 18.03 -1.70 0.39
CA PRO A 158 18.29 -2.18 1.75
C PRO A 158 18.64 -3.68 1.76
N PRO A 159 19.48 -4.14 2.70
CA PRO A 159 19.97 -5.52 2.70
C PRO A 159 18.86 -6.54 2.99
N LEU A 160 18.98 -7.69 2.33
CA LEU A 160 18.13 -8.87 2.49
C LEU A 160 18.15 -9.36 3.94
N ILE A 161 16.98 -9.51 4.55
CA ILE A 161 16.83 -10.26 5.81
C ILE A 161 16.32 -11.65 5.44
N THR A 162 17.19 -12.44 4.83
CA THR A 162 16.97 -13.88 4.63
C THR A 162 17.71 -14.60 5.75
N ASN A 163 17.00 -15.47 6.48
CA ASN A 163 17.40 -16.21 7.69
C ASN A 163 16.84 -15.60 8.98
N ILE A 164 15.53 -15.72 9.14
CA ILE A 164 14.92 -15.81 10.46
C ILE A 164 14.18 -17.15 10.46
N SER A 165 14.40 -17.92 11.52
CA SER A 165 13.87 -19.26 11.73
C SER A 165 13.08 -19.24 13.03
N SER A 166 12.02 -18.44 13.09
CA SER A 166 11.06 -18.58 14.18
C SER A 166 9.71 -18.98 13.62
N ASN A 167 9.12 -20.04 14.16
CA ASN A 167 7.81 -20.54 13.72
C ASN A 167 6.65 -19.54 13.91
N ASP A 168 6.89 -18.39 14.56
CA ASP A 168 5.90 -17.33 14.77
C ASP A 168 6.21 -16.11 13.87
N PRO A 169 5.35 -15.80 12.88
CA PRO A 169 5.49 -14.64 12.00
C PRO A 169 5.62 -13.29 12.74
N ILE A 170 5.05 -13.16 13.94
CA ILE A 170 5.09 -11.92 14.72
C ILE A 170 6.49 -11.64 15.24
N GLU A 171 7.17 -12.66 15.77
CA GLU A 171 8.55 -12.52 16.23
C GLU A 171 9.52 -12.29 15.06
N GLU A 172 9.28 -12.92 13.90
CA GLU A 172 10.06 -12.63 12.68
C GLU A 172 9.93 -11.17 12.28
N ALA A 173 8.71 -10.65 12.23
CA ALA A 173 8.45 -9.26 11.89
C ALA A 173 9.14 -8.29 12.88
N ARG A 174 9.13 -8.61 14.18
CA ARG A 174 9.86 -7.84 15.22
C ARG A 174 11.37 -7.86 15.01
N LEU A 175 11.93 -9.02 14.69
CA LEU A 175 13.36 -9.15 14.40
C LEU A 175 13.76 -8.36 13.15
N ILE A 176 12.93 -8.39 12.11
CA ILE A 176 13.12 -7.58 10.90
C ILE A 176 13.08 -6.10 11.25
N ALA A 177 12.05 -5.66 11.98
CA ALA A 177 11.87 -4.27 12.38
C ALA A 177 13.07 -3.72 13.17
N ASN A 178 13.70 -4.56 14.00
CA ASN A 178 14.89 -4.18 14.76
C ASN A 178 16.18 -4.10 13.93
N LYS A 179 16.24 -4.86 12.82
CA LYS A 179 17.38 -4.82 11.88
C LYS A 179 17.33 -3.66 10.90
N ILE A 180 16.15 -3.06 10.68
CA ILE A 180 16.02 -1.90 9.80
C ILE A 180 16.75 -0.71 10.45
N PRO A 181 17.71 -0.07 9.76
CA PRO A 181 18.37 1.11 10.30
C PRO A 181 17.33 2.18 10.59
N LYS A 182 17.36 2.74 11.80
CA LYS A 182 16.54 3.90 12.14
C LYS A 182 16.99 5.04 11.24
N TYR A 183 16.22 5.35 10.21
CA TYR A 183 16.37 6.61 9.50
C TYR A 183 15.98 7.72 10.46
N VAL A 184 16.99 8.25 11.15
CA VAL A 184 16.88 9.51 11.88
C VAL A 184 16.75 10.57 10.79
N TYR A 185 15.53 11.05 10.57
CA TYR A 185 15.36 12.34 9.92
C TYR A 185 15.92 13.37 10.91
N GLU A 186 17.18 13.77 10.71
CA GLU A 186 17.71 14.97 11.35
C GLU A 186 16.84 16.14 10.88
N ASN A 187 16.27 16.86 11.86
CA ASN A 187 15.39 18.02 11.65
C ASN A 187 16.16 19.20 11.06
#